data_AF-A0A8B6CDL8-F1
#
_entry.id   AF-A0A8B6CDL8-F1
#
_cell.length_a   1.000
_cell.length_b   1.000
_cell.length_c   1.000
_cell.angle_alpha   90.00
_cell.angle_beta   90.00
_cell.angle_gamma   90.00
#
_symmetry.space_group_name_H-M   'P 1'
#
loop_
_entity.id
_entity.type
_entity.pdbx_description
1 polymer ?
#
loop_
_entity_poly.entity_id
_entity_poly.type
_entity_poly.pdbx_seq_one_letter_code
_entity_poly.pdbx_strand_id
1 'polypeptide(L)'
;MPFGERHLKLSSGEVMDAPNIIRCMGPATIIQQYKAYCEENEISLLGVNNILLQPVEEAVKKFIHSTVFEQNTTSTKEMGLLVEMYVRHRFQNDKLPPKTNKRFWPSLKDLQNHIAFALKKQGTSPQNKQEILAIT
;
A
#
# COMPACT_ATOMS: atom_id res chain seq x y z
N MET A 1 -5.47 -39.88 -2.60
CA MET A 1 -4.90 -39.95 -1.24
C MET A 1 -4.64 -38.53 -0.78
N PRO A 2 -5.53 -37.89 0.00
CA PRO A 2 -5.28 -36.54 0.48
C PRO A 2 -4.24 -36.62 1.59
N PHE A 3 -3.29 -35.69 1.56
CA PHE A 3 -2.07 -35.71 2.34
C PHE A 3 -2.35 -35.76 3.85
N GLY A 4 -2.06 -36.92 4.47
CA GLY A 4 -1.70 -37.11 5.88
C GLY A 4 -2.54 -36.36 6.91
N GLU A 5 -3.76 -36.85 7.18
CA GLU A 5 -4.47 -36.56 8.43
C GLU A 5 -3.79 -37.36 9.56
N ARG A 6 -3.41 -36.70 10.66
CA ARG A 6 -2.86 -37.35 11.86
C ARG A 6 -3.83 -37.16 13.02
N HIS A 7 -4.26 -38.26 13.62
CA HIS A 7 -5.03 -38.23 14.85
C HIS A 7 -4.07 -38.22 16.04
N LEU A 8 -4.16 -37.19 16.89
CA LEU A 8 -3.40 -37.10 18.13
C LEU A 8 -4.26 -37.65 19.26
N LYS A 9 -3.79 -38.71 19.91
CA LYS A 9 -4.42 -39.22 21.13
C LYS A 9 -3.79 -38.51 22.34
N LEU A 10 -4.61 -37.77 23.07
CA LEU A 10 -4.21 -37.07 24.28
C LEU A 10 -4.09 -38.06 25.45
N SER A 11 -3.34 -37.67 26.48
CA SER A 11 -3.21 -38.46 27.73
C SER A 11 -4.53 -38.63 28.48
N SER A 12 -5.53 -37.79 28.18
CA SER A 12 -6.93 -37.92 28.63
C SER A 12 -7.72 -39.04 27.93
N GLY A 13 -7.15 -39.66 26.89
CA GLY A 13 -7.81 -40.68 26.06
C GLY A 13 -8.59 -40.13 24.88
N GLU A 14 -8.76 -38.81 24.80
CA GLU A 14 -9.44 -38.13 23.71
C GLU A 14 -8.58 -38.11 22.43
N VAL A 15 -9.22 -38.28 21.27
CA VAL A 15 -8.55 -38.30 19.97
C VAL A 15 -8.96 -37.06 19.20
N MET A 16 -7.98 -36.22 18.87
CA MET A 16 -8.19 -34.95 18.15
C MET A 16 -7.55 -35.02 16.75
N ASP A 17 -8.25 -34.45 15.77
CA ASP A 17 -7.75 -34.33 14.41
C ASP A 17 -6.73 -33.19 14.33
N ALA A 18 -5.46 -33.53 14.12
CA ALA A 18 -4.41 -32.52 13.95
C ALA A 18 -4.37 -32.08 12.47
N PRO A 19 -4.47 -30.77 12.19
CA PRO A 19 -4.35 -30.26 10.84
C PRO A 19 -2.96 -30.59 10.29
N ASN A 20 -2.91 -31.06 9.03
CA ASN A 20 -1.67 -31.44 8.38
C ASN A 20 -0.70 -30.24 8.34
N ILE A 21 0.45 -30.38 9.01
CA ILE A 21 1.48 -29.34 9.13
C ILE A 21 1.91 -28.81 7.75
N ILE A 22 1.88 -29.64 6.69
CA ILE A 22 2.18 -29.21 5.31
C ILE A 22 1.19 -28.13 4.82
N ARG A 23 -0.10 -28.21 5.20
CA ARG A 23 -1.09 -27.17 4.89
C ARG A 23 -0.83 -25.87 5.63
N CYS A 24 -0.22 -25.91 6.81
CA CYS A 24 0.17 -24.72 7.56
C CYS A 24 1.50 -24.12 7.06
N MET A 25 2.43 -24.98 6.61
CA MET A 25 3.73 -24.54 6.08
C MET A 25 3.63 -23.90 4.71
N GLY A 26 2.75 -24.39 3.82
CA GLY A 26 2.60 -23.85 2.46
C GLY A 26 2.43 -22.32 2.43
N PRO A 27 1.41 -21.76 3.11
CA PRO A 27 1.21 -20.31 3.18
C PRO A 27 2.39 -19.57 3.82
N ALA A 28 2.97 -20.09 4.91
CA ALA A 28 4.07 -19.45 5.61
C ALA A 28 5.34 -19.35 4.74
N THR A 29 5.69 -20.44 4.06
CA THR A 29 6.83 -20.49 3.13
C THR A 29 6.62 -19.57 1.94
N ILE A 30 5.41 -19.52 1.36
CA ILE A 30 5.07 -18.60 0.26
C ILE A 30 5.24 -17.14 0.71
N ILE A 31 4.76 -16.79 1.91
CA ILE A 31 4.92 -15.45 2.47
C ILE A 31 6.41 -15.12 2.65
N GLN A 32 7.22 -16.05 3.17
CA GLN A 32 8.65 -15.84 3.36
C GLN A 32 9.40 -15.66 2.02
N GLN A 33 9.09 -16.47 1.02
CA GLN A 33 9.66 -16.35 -0.32
C GLN A 33 9.27 -15.03 -0.99
N TYR A 34 8.02 -14.61 -0.84
CA TYR A 34 7.56 -13.31 -1.33
C TYR A 34 8.28 -12.15 -0.65
N LYS A 35 8.52 -12.23 0.67
CA LYS A 35 9.31 -11.23 1.39
C LYS A 35 10.75 -11.13 0.88
N ALA A 36 11.42 -12.27 0.72
CA ALA A 36 12.79 -12.31 0.20
C ALA A 36 12.87 -11.73 -1.23
N TYR A 37 11.94 -12.11 -2.11
CA TYR A 37 11.81 -11.53 -3.45
C TYR A 37 11.62 -10.01 -3.40
N CYS A 38 10.77 -9.54 -2.50
CA CYS A 38 10.53 -8.12 -2.32
C CYS A 38 11.79 -7.36 -1.87
N GLU A 39 12.55 -7.91 -0.93
CA GLU A 39 13.83 -7.34 -0.50
C GLU A 39 14.87 -7.29 -1.62
N GLU A 40 15.01 -8.36 -2.41
CA GLU A 40 15.95 -8.44 -3.54
C GLU A 40 15.62 -7.44 -4.66
N ASN A 41 14.34 -7.13 -4.85
CA ASN A 41 13.86 -6.27 -5.94
C ASN A 41 13.56 -4.82 -5.47
N GLU A 42 13.98 -4.45 -4.26
CA GLU A 42 13.67 -3.15 -3.62
C GLU A 42 12.15 -2.83 -3.57
N ILE A 43 11.33 -3.87 -3.62
CA ILE A 43 9.88 -3.75 -3.51
C ILE A 43 9.59 -3.63 -2.02
N SER A 44 9.31 -2.40 -1.55
CA SER A 44 8.85 -2.19 -0.19
C SER A 44 7.66 -3.12 0.10
N LEU A 45 7.80 -4.00 1.10
CA LEU A 45 6.71 -4.76 1.68
C LEU A 45 5.75 -3.75 2.31
N LEU A 46 4.87 -3.21 1.47
CA LEU A 46 3.81 -2.31 1.85
C LEU A 46 2.99 -3.03 2.92
N GLY A 47 3.25 -2.68 4.19
CA GLY A 47 2.62 -3.29 5.35
C GLY A 47 1.11 -3.30 5.16
N VAL A 48 0.42 -4.24 5.80
CA VAL A 48 -1.02 -4.55 5.72
C VAL A 48 -1.94 -3.30 5.74
N ASN A 49 -1.45 -2.15 6.20
CA ASN A 49 -2.11 -0.84 6.16
C ASN A 49 -2.13 -0.13 4.78
N ASN A 50 -1.37 -0.60 3.79
CA ASN A 50 -1.29 -0.07 2.42
C ASN A 50 -2.13 -0.85 1.41
N ILE A 51 -2.84 -1.91 1.84
CA ILE A 51 -3.73 -2.71 0.97
C ILE A 51 -4.87 -1.85 0.36
N LEU A 52 -5.12 -0.65 0.90
CA LEU A 52 -6.19 0.25 0.44
C LEU A 52 -5.77 1.27 -0.62
N LEU A 53 -4.48 1.40 -0.94
CA LEU A 53 -3.98 2.31 -1.98
C LEU A 53 -3.31 1.46 -3.07
N GLN A 54 -3.80 1.61 -4.30
CA GLN A 54 -3.14 1.01 -5.47
C GLN A 54 -1.67 1.46 -5.50
N PRO A 55 -0.73 0.63 -6.01
CA PRO A 55 0.67 1.00 -6.10
C PRO A 55 0.83 2.10 -7.16
N VAL A 56 0.56 3.34 -6.78
CA VAL A 56 0.95 4.53 -7.54
C VAL A 56 2.46 4.62 -7.48
N GLU A 57 3.08 4.98 -8.61
CA GLU A 57 4.52 5.17 -8.69
C GLU A 57 4.95 6.24 -7.66
N GLU A 58 6.09 6.01 -7.01
CA GLU A 58 6.46 6.78 -5.82
C GLU A 58 6.67 8.27 -6.13
N ALA A 59 7.15 8.63 -7.33
CA ALA A 59 7.25 10.02 -7.73
C ALA A 59 5.87 10.67 -7.96
N VAL A 60 4.92 9.98 -8.58
CA VAL A 60 3.53 10.45 -8.72
C VAL A 60 2.86 10.60 -7.35
N LYS A 61 3.07 9.66 -6.43
CA LYS A 61 2.56 9.74 -5.05
C LYS A 61 3.16 10.93 -4.29
N LYS A 62 4.47 11.12 -4.38
CA LYS A 62 5.16 12.28 -3.78
C LYS A 62 4.62 13.59 -4.34
N PHE A 63 4.42 13.67 -5.65
CA PHE A 63 3.81 14.82 -6.32
C PHE A 63 2.40 15.09 -5.80
N ILE A 64 1.51 14.09 -5.79
CA ILE A 64 0.14 14.25 -5.27
C ILE A 64 0.17 14.79 -3.83
N HIS A 65 1.01 14.20 -2.99
CA HIS A 65 1.14 14.62 -1.61
C HIS A 65 1.62 16.07 -1.55
N SER A 66 2.77 16.42 -2.15
CA SER A 66 3.32 17.78 -2.12
C SER A 66 2.32 18.81 -2.65
N THR A 67 1.61 18.51 -3.74
CA THR A 67 0.57 19.38 -4.30
C THR A 67 -0.59 19.62 -3.32
N VAL A 68 -1.04 18.59 -2.59
CA VAL A 68 -2.07 18.75 -1.54
C VAL A 68 -1.58 19.67 -0.42
N PHE A 69 -0.31 19.60 -0.03
CA PHE A 69 0.25 20.48 1.02
C PHE A 69 0.51 21.91 0.53
N GLU A 70 1.15 22.07 -0.62
CA GLU A 70 1.65 23.35 -1.12
C GLU A 70 0.56 24.19 -1.80
N GLN A 71 -0.34 23.55 -2.54
CA GLN A 71 -1.37 24.23 -3.34
C GLN A 71 -2.77 24.15 -2.70
N ASN A 72 -2.88 23.50 -1.54
CA ASN A 72 -4.15 23.21 -0.84
C ASN A 72 -5.23 22.60 -1.76
N THR A 73 -4.80 21.86 -2.80
CA THR A 73 -5.69 21.29 -3.80
C THR A 73 -6.38 20.07 -3.23
N THR A 74 -7.69 20.19 -2.95
CA THR A 74 -8.54 19.09 -2.45
C THR A 74 -9.44 18.50 -3.53
N SER A 75 -9.53 19.15 -4.69
CA SER A 75 -10.35 18.71 -5.82
C SER A 75 -9.71 17.54 -6.56
N THR A 76 -10.44 16.44 -6.66
CA THR A 76 -9.98 15.22 -7.36
C THR A 76 -9.80 15.45 -8.86
N LYS A 77 -10.61 16.32 -9.48
CA LYS A 77 -10.52 16.64 -10.92
C LYS A 77 -9.28 17.47 -11.23
N GLU A 78 -9.00 18.46 -10.39
CA GLU A 78 -7.79 19.29 -10.52
C GLU A 78 -6.54 18.46 -10.30
N MET A 79 -6.52 17.62 -9.26
CA MET A 79 -5.41 16.70 -9.01
C MET A 79 -5.18 15.75 -10.20
N GLY A 80 -6.25 15.27 -10.83
CA GLY A 80 -6.14 14.44 -12.05
C GLY A 80 -5.44 15.16 -13.21
N LEU A 81 -5.78 16.43 -13.45
CA LEU A 81 -5.12 17.24 -14.47
C LEU A 81 -3.65 17.51 -14.14
N LEU A 82 -3.36 17.85 -12.88
CA LEU A 82 -1.99 18.10 -12.42
C LEU A 82 -1.11 16.85 -12.54
N VAL A 83 -1.63 15.68 -12.18
CA VAL A 83 -0.92 14.40 -12.37
C VAL A 83 -0.69 14.12 -13.86
N GLU A 84 -1.69 14.36 -14.72
CA GLU A 84 -1.51 14.17 -16.17
C GLU A 84 -0.44 15.10 -16.74
N MET A 85 -0.42 16.36 -16.33
CA MET A 85 0.63 17.32 -16.70
C MET A 85 2.01 16.87 -16.19
N TYR A 86 2.10 16.43 -14.94
CA TYR A 86 3.33 15.95 -14.33
C TYR A 86 3.90 14.74 -15.07
N VAL A 87 3.07 13.73 -15.36
CA VAL A 87 3.50 12.52 -16.09
C VAL A 87 3.96 12.88 -17.50
N ARG A 88 3.23 13.74 -18.21
CA ARG A 88 3.66 14.20 -19.54
C ARG A 88 4.97 14.97 -19.52
N HIS A 89 5.17 15.82 -18.51
CA HIS A 89 6.43 16.52 -18.33
C HIS A 89 7.59 15.57 -18.03
N ARG A 90 7.35 14.54 -17.21
CA ARG A 90 8.38 13.56 -16.83
C ARG A 90 8.85 12.68 -17.99
N PHE A 91 7.95 12.31 -18.89
CA PHE A 91 8.23 11.45 -20.05
C PHE A 91 8.41 12.24 -21.36
N GLN A 92 8.76 13.54 -21.31
CA GLN A 92 8.87 14.40 -22.51
C GLN A 92 9.69 13.79 -23.67
N ASN A 93 10.75 13.07 -23.35
CA ASN A 93 11.67 12.47 -24.33
C ASN A 93 11.47 10.95 -24.51
N ASP A 94 10.59 10.34 -23.72
CA ASP A 94 10.37 8.90 -23.66
C ASP A 94 8.94 8.54 -24.07
N LYS A 95 8.71 7.26 -24.37
CA LYS A 95 7.36 6.79 -24.67
C LYS A 95 6.50 6.85 -23.40
N LEU A 96 5.43 7.64 -23.45
CA LEU A 96 4.44 7.74 -22.38
C LEU A 96 3.89 6.36 -21.97
N PRO A 97 3.75 6.10 -20.66
CA PRO A 97 3.12 4.88 -20.19
C PRO A 97 1.64 4.83 -20.63
N PRO A 98 1.09 3.64 -20.95
CA PRO A 98 -0.31 3.50 -21.35
C PRO A 98 -1.26 4.02 -20.28
N LYS A 99 -2.36 4.70 -20.67
CA LYS A 99 -3.37 5.22 -19.73
C LYS A 99 -4.07 4.15 -18.87
N THR A 100 -3.99 2.89 -19.26
CA THR A 100 -4.48 1.76 -18.46
C THR A 100 -3.58 1.44 -17.27
N ASN A 101 -2.34 1.93 -17.25
CA ASN A 101 -1.39 1.69 -16.18
C ASN A 101 -1.68 2.60 -14.98
N LYS A 102 -2.39 2.05 -13.98
CA LYS A 102 -2.74 2.75 -12.74
C LYS A 102 -1.56 3.25 -11.91
N ARG A 103 -0.32 2.76 -12.17
CA ARG A 103 0.87 3.28 -11.50
C ARG A 103 1.14 4.74 -11.84
N PHE A 104 0.94 5.12 -13.10
CA PHE A 104 1.17 6.48 -13.60
C PHE A 104 -0.14 7.24 -13.80
N TRP A 105 -1.24 6.53 -14.01
CA TRP A 105 -2.56 7.09 -14.28
C TRP A 105 -3.56 6.64 -13.20
N PRO A 106 -3.43 7.15 -11.96
CA PRO A 106 -4.34 6.81 -10.87
C PRO A 106 -5.78 7.17 -11.22
N SER A 107 -6.74 6.33 -10.82
CA SER A 107 -8.15 6.65 -11.00
C SER A 107 -8.59 7.78 -10.07
N LEU A 108 -9.76 8.37 -10.33
CA LEU A 108 -10.34 9.37 -9.42
C LEU A 108 -10.47 8.85 -7.98
N LYS A 109 -10.82 7.56 -7.81
CA LYS A 109 -10.90 6.92 -6.50
C LYS A 109 -9.53 6.81 -5.83
N ASP A 110 -8.49 6.50 -6.59
CA ASP A 110 -7.12 6.42 -6.07
C ASP A 110 -6.63 7.81 -5.63
N LEU A 111 -6.87 8.83 -6.46
CA LEU A 111 -6.56 10.22 -6.14
C LEU A 111 -7.29 10.68 -4.86
N GLN A 112 -8.59 10.39 -4.74
CA GLN A 112 -9.36 10.70 -3.54
C GLN A 112 -8.76 10.05 -2.30
N ASN A 113 -8.38 8.76 -2.39
CA ASN A 113 -7.73 8.05 -1.28
C ASN A 113 -6.38 8.67 -0.90
N HIS A 114 -5.55 9.05 -1.89
CA HIS A 114 -4.26 9.69 -1.66
C HIS A 114 -4.40 11.08 -1.04
N ILE A 115 -5.35 11.89 -1.50
CA ILE A 115 -5.65 13.21 -0.92
C ILE A 115 -6.10 13.05 0.54
N ALA A 116 -7.06 12.16 0.80
CA ALA A 116 -7.53 11.88 2.16
C ALA A 116 -6.40 11.39 3.08
N PHE A 117 -5.50 10.55 2.56
CA PHE A 117 -4.32 10.08 3.29
C PHE A 117 -3.34 11.22 3.59
N ALA A 118 -3.06 12.09 2.63
CA ALA A 118 -2.17 13.23 2.80
C ALA A 118 -2.71 14.21 3.87
N LEU A 119 -4.02 14.50 3.84
CA LEU A 119 -4.70 15.31 4.85
C LEU A 119 -4.68 14.67 6.24
N LYS A 120 -4.93 13.36 6.34
CA LYS A 120 -4.83 12.63 7.61
C LYS A 120 -3.42 12.70 8.20
N LYS A 121 -2.39 12.63 7.35
CA LYS A 121 -0.98 12.73 7.75
C LYS A 121 -0.65 14.14 8.29
N GLN A 122 -1.24 15.22 7.74
CA GLN A 122 -1.11 16.58 8.29
C GLN A 122 -1.56 16.67 9.74
N GLY A 123 -2.73 16.11 10.07
CA GLY A 123 -3.27 16.12 11.43
C GLY A 123 -2.44 15.35 12.46
N THR A 124 -1.53 14.47 12.01
CA THR A 124 -0.67 13.65 12.86
C THR A 124 0.78 14.14 12.97
N SER A 125 1.15 15.20 12.26
CA SER A 125 2.52 15.75 12.29
C SER A 125 2.81 16.42 13.65
N PRO A 126 3.97 16.16 14.28
CA PRO A 126 4.31 16.68 15.61
C PRO A 126 4.36 18.22 15.72
N GLN A 127 4.46 18.94 14.60
CA GLN A 127 4.41 20.41 14.58
C GLN A 127 3.05 20.95 15.04
N ASN A 128 1.94 20.29 14.70
CA ASN A 128 0.60 20.73 15.12
C ASN A 128 0.26 20.34 16.56
N LYS A 129 1.01 19.42 17.19
CA LYS A 129 0.85 19.12 18.62
C LYS A 129 1.45 20.20 19.52
N GLN A 130 2.48 20.91 19.06
CA GLN A 130 3.11 21.98 19.84
C GLN A 130 2.25 23.25 19.87
N GLU A 131 1.52 23.58 18.80
CA GLU A 131 0.59 24.72 18.81
C GLU A 131 -0.63 24.51 19.71
N ILE A 132 -1.12 23.27 19.85
CA ILE A 132 -2.29 22.98 20.71
C ILE A 132 -1.91 23.01 22.21
N LEU A 133 -0.66 22.68 22.56
CA LEU A 133 -0.15 22.75 23.93
C LEU A 133 0.31 24.16 24.36
N ALA A 134 0.38 25.13 23.43
CA ALA A 134 0.73 26.52 23.74
C ALA A 134 -0.49 27.41 24.04
N ILE A 135 -1.72 26.87 23.89
CA ILE A 135 -2.98 27.61 24.07
C ILE A 135 -3.80 27.09 25.28
N THR A 136 -3.28 26.09 26.02
CA THR A 136 -3.87 25.61 27.30
C THR A 136 -2.92 25.92 28.44
#